data_AF-A0A936MS58-F1
#
_entry.id   AF-A0A936MS58-F1
#
_cell.length_a   1.000
_cell.length_b   1.000
_cell.length_c   1.000
_cell.angle_alpha   90.00
_cell.angle_beta   90.00
_cell.angle_gamma   90.00
#
_symmetry.space_group_name_H-M   'P 1'
#
loop_
_entity.id
_entity.type
_entity.pdbx_description
1 polymer ?
#
loop_
_entity_poly.entity_id
_entity_poly.type
_entity_poly.pdbx_seq_one_letter_code
_entity_poly.pdbx_strand_id
1 'polypeptide(L)'
;MFAALWWAFGWRVFAVAAIFYGCEHTATSYWTFGAFLRQDWLFFLVLSVCLLRKQYPKLAGAALVYAGLLRIFPGLVVVGLLVAVGWTVYRKHKMSREQIQMLIGGTASAAVLIAISMAVSGPKSYLDFYKHTLQVHDQTPLTNHTGLRVLIAHDMPRQAIAQVGDTVAAATESLHQRGWISEDRAKSIAKTFHNEDAASKASGRMKFTRNNTLKDPFEVWKQMRNDRYKKYRWVGYSLIALTLALSIYVHRRLKSLWVAQCLGQIWMILLAQLTCYYYSFMILLAPLTKVRRDLEAPIFGLALLTQFIFRSTFYNDDKYTALTLVSLVFLYGVFFALIPKKDIENLLARKADPPATPSASEAA
;
A
#
# COMPACT_ATOMS: atom_id res chain seq x y z
N MET A 1 -16.64 -4.14 12.63
CA MET A 1 -15.96 -4.44 11.34
C MET A 1 -16.17 -5.88 10.91
N PHE A 2 -15.67 -6.87 11.65
CA PHE A 2 -15.79 -8.29 11.28
C PHE A 2 -17.22 -8.80 11.11
N ALA A 3 -18.15 -8.38 11.98
CA ALA A 3 -19.57 -8.69 11.84
C ALA A 3 -20.15 -8.18 10.50
N ALA A 4 -19.72 -7.02 10.01
CA ALA A 4 -20.15 -6.49 8.72
C ALA A 4 -19.62 -7.35 7.55
N LEU A 5 -18.36 -7.80 7.63
CA LEU A 5 -17.79 -8.72 6.64
C LEU A 5 -18.52 -10.07 6.62
N TRP A 6 -18.84 -10.62 7.80
CA TRP A 6 -19.62 -11.83 7.92
C TRP A 6 -21.01 -11.67 7.29
N TRP A 7 -21.71 -10.59 7.64
CA TRP A 7 -23.03 -10.26 7.08
C TRP A 7 -22.99 -10.09 5.55
N ALA A 8 -21.99 -9.39 5.02
CA ALA A 8 -21.91 -9.06 3.60
C ALA A 8 -21.43 -10.20 2.71
N PHE A 9 -20.43 -10.98 3.17
CA PHE A 9 -19.70 -11.92 2.32
C PHE A 9 -19.76 -13.39 2.80
N GLY A 10 -20.17 -13.62 4.06
CA GLY A 10 -20.27 -14.94 4.69
C GLY A 10 -19.07 -15.30 5.58
N TRP A 11 -19.16 -16.43 6.27
CA TRP A 11 -18.22 -16.84 7.32
C TRP A 11 -16.78 -17.00 6.80
N ARG A 12 -16.61 -17.45 5.56
CA ARG A 12 -15.29 -17.72 4.98
C ARG A 12 -14.48 -16.44 4.78
N VAL A 13 -15.09 -15.39 4.22
CA VAL A 13 -14.42 -14.08 4.07
C VAL A 13 -14.15 -13.45 5.43
N PHE A 14 -15.07 -13.62 6.39
CA PHE A 14 -14.84 -13.24 7.77
C PHE A 14 -13.59 -13.93 8.36
N ALA A 15 -13.46 -15.26 8.19
CA ALA A 15 -12.33 -16.02 8.72
C ALA A 15 -11.00 -15.58 8.08
N VAL A 16 -10.96 -15.42 6.75
CA VAL A 16 -9.77 -14.91 6.05
C VAL A 16 -9.41 -13.52 6.55
N ALA A 17 -10.39 -12.62 6.69
CA ALA A 17 -10.17 -11.27 7.19
C ALA A 17 -9.66 -11.27 8.63
N ALA A 18 -10.24 -12.09 9.52
CA ALA A 18 -9.85 -12.18 10.92
C ALA A 18 -8.44 -12.73 11.09
N ILE A 19 -8.09 -13.80 10.38
CA ILE A 19 -6.75 -14.39 10.39
C ILE A 19 -5.74 -13.40 9.81
N PHE A 20 -6.00 -12.84 8.63
CA PHE A 20 -5.08 -11.91 8.00
C PHE A 20 -4.84 -10.68 8.89
N TYR A 21 -5.92 -10.03 9.35
CA TYR A 21 -5.84 -8.85 10.19
C TYR A 21 -5.15 -9.12 11.54
N GLY A 22 -5.35 -10.31 12.12
CA GLY A 22 -4.72 -10.69 13.38
C GLY A 22 -3.26 -11.13 13.25
N CYS A 23 -2.84 -11.58 12.06
CA CYS A 23 -1.51 -12.15 11.84
C CYS A 23 -0.57 -11.24 11.03
N GLU A 24 -1.08 -10.23 10.32
CA GLU A 24 -0.22 -9.29 9.59
C GLU A 24 0.63 -8.43 10.54
N HIS A 25 1.90 -8.19 10.19
CA HIS A 25 2.79 -7.31 10.95
C HIS A 25 3.05 -5.97 10.25
N THR A 26 2.37 -5.72 9.12
CA THR A 26 2.31 -4.39 8.51
C THR A 26 1.62 -3.39 9.44
N ALA A 27 0.51 -3.80 10.06
CA ALA A 27 -0.24 -2.99 11.03
C ALA A 27 -0.12 -3.49 12.48
N THR A 28 1.10 -3.52 13.01
CA THR A 28 1.38 -4.04 14.36
C THR A 28 0.55 -3.34 15.44
N SER A 29 0.07 -4.10 16.42
CA SER A 29 -0.63 -3.58 17.60
C SER A 29 0.22 -2.61 18.44
N TYR A 30 1.56 -2.67 18.32
CA TYR A 30 2.51 -1.81 19.04
C TYR A 30 2.18 -0.31 18.96
N TRP A 31 1.63 0.16 17.84
CA TRP A 31 1.33 1.59 17.61
C TRP A 31 -0.11 1.99 17.92
N THR A 32 -1.00 1.03 18.18
CA THR A 32 -2.44 1.29 18.28
C THR A 32 -3.08 0.73 19.55
N PHE A 33 -2.35 -0.05 20.34
CA PHE A 33 -2.87 -0.63 21.58
C PHE A 33 -3.30 0.48 22.56
N GLY A 34 -4.49 0.34 23.14
CA GLY A 34 -5.05 1.29 24.11
C GLY A 34 -5.67 2.57 23.50
N ALA A 35 -5.61 2.79 22.19
CA ALA A 35 -6.17 3.98 21.56
C ALA A 35 -7.66 3.81 21.20
N PHE A 36 -8.55 4.51 21.91
CA PHE A 36 -9.98 4.48 21.65
C PHE A 36 -10.32 5.07 20.27
N LEU A 37 -11.27 4.44 19.55
CA LEU A 37 -11.72 4.83 18.21
C LEU A 37 -10.62 4.99 17.14
N ARG A 38 -9.40 4.48 17.37
CA ARG A 38 -8.27 4.66 16.44
C ARG A 38 -8.51 4.06 15.04
N GLN A 39 -9.50 3.18 14.90
CA GLN A 39 -9.81 2.41 13.69
C GLN A 39 -11.26 2.59 13.21
N ASP A 40 -11.93 3.65 13.67
CA ASP A 40 -13.23 4.07 13.15
C ASP A 40 -13.25 4.24 11.62
N TRP A 41 -12.24 4.90 11.06
CA TRP A 41 -12.06 5.07 9.62
C TRP A 41 -12.00 3.72 8.88
N LEU A 42 -11.34 2.72 9.47
CA LEU A 42 -11.20 1.39 8.89
C LEU A 42 -12.55 0.67 8.90
N PHE A 43 -13.28 0.80 10.01
CA PHE A 43 -14.65 0.27 10.10
C PHE A 43 -15.54 0.85 9.00
N PHE A 44 -15.57 2.16 8.82
CA PHE A 44 -16.39 2.80 7.79
C PHE A 44 -15.94 2.48 6.36
N LEU A 45 -14.63 2.35 6.12
CA LEU A 45 -14.09 1.90 4.84
C LEU A 45 -14.56 0.48 4.49
N VAL A 46 -14.45 -0.46 5.44
CA VAL A 46 -14.91 -1.85 5.27
C VAL A 46 -16.43 -1.92 5.15
N LEU A 47 -17.15 -1.14 5.95
CA LEU A 47 -18.61 -1.05 5.90
C LEU A 47 -19.09 -0.55 4.53
N SER A 48 -18.39 0.43 3.93
CA SER A 48 -18.70 0.92 2.58
C SER A 48 -18.68 -0.21 1.54
N VAL A 49 -17.63 -1.05 1.55
CA VAL A 49 -17.52 -2.22 0.67
C VAL A 49 -18.64 -3.24 0.94
N CYS A 50 -18.95 -3.49 2.21
CA CYS A 50 -20.03 -4.38 2.63
C CYS A 50 -21.41 -3.89 2.12
N LEU A 51 -21.67 -2.59 2.22
CA LEU A 51 -22.91 -1.96 1.77
C LEU A 51 -23.03 -2.00 0.24
N LEU A 52 -21.95 -1.77 -0.50
CA LEU A 52 -21.96 -1.97 -1.96
C LEU A 52 -22.27 -3.43 -2.32
N ARG A 53 -21.71 -4.40 -1.61
CA ARG A 53 -22.01 -5.82 -1.82
C ARG A 53 -23.47 -6.16 -1.55
N LYS A 54 -24.12 -5.45 -0.63
CA LYS A 54 -25.52 -5.63 -0.23
C LYS A 54 -26.50 -4.71 -0.97
N GLN A 55 -26.05 -4.01 -2.01
CA GLN A 55 -26.87 -3.12 -2.84
C GLN A 55 -27.46 -1.92 -2.07
N TYR A 56 -26.70 -1.39 -1.09
CA TYR A 56 -27.00 -0.13 -0.41
C TYR A 56 -26.00 0.99 -0.81
N PRO A 57 -25.96 1.41 -2.09
CA PRO A 57 -24.92 2.31 -2.60
C PRO A 57 -24.96 3.71 -1.95
N LYS A 58 -26.13 4.24 -1.58
CA LYS A 58 -26.24 5.53 -0.86
C LYS A 58 -25.46 5.49 0.46
N LEU A 59 -25.74 4.48 1.28
CA LEU A 59 -25.06 4.30 2.56
C LEU A 59 -23.57 3.97 2.36
N ALA A 60 -23.22 3.25 1.30
CA ALA A 60 -21.84 2.97 0.98
C ALA A 60 -21.04 4.25 0.66
N GLY A 61 -21.63 5.17 -0.11
CA GLY A 61 -21.05 6.47 -0.39
C GLY A 61 -20.87 7.31 0.88
N ALA A 62 -21.90 7.35 1.73
CA ALA A 62 -21.84 8.03 3.02
C ALA A 62 -20.74 7.47 3.93
N ALA A 63 -20.64 6.14 4.06
CA ALA A 63 -19.61 5.48 4.85
C ALA A 63 -18.19 5.76 4.31
N LEU A 64 -18.00 5.79 2.98
CA LEU A 64 -16.69 6.10 2.39
C LEU A 64 -16.29 7.56 2.65
N VAL A 65 -17.24 8.50 2.53
CA VAL A 65 -17.01 9.91 2.85
C VAL A 65 -16.69 10.07 4.33
N TYR A 66 -17.40 9.38 5.22
CA TYR A 66 -17.10 9.38 6.66
C TYR A 66 -15.65 8.92 6.92
N ALA A 67 -15.23 7.79 6.32
CA ALA A 67 -13.85 7.31 6.45
C ALA A 67 -12.81 8.32 5.90
N GLY A 68 -13.13 8.97 4.77
CA GLY A 68 -12.30 10.01 4.16
C GLY A 68 -12.21 11.30 4.99
N LEU A 69 -13.30 11.74 5.62
CA LEU A 69 -13.30 12.93 6.48
C LEU A 69 -12.52 12.69 7.78
N LEU A 70 -12.53 11.45 8.29
CA LEU A 70 -11.72 11.10 9.46
C LEU A 70 -10.21 11.16 9.17
N ARG A 71 -9.76 10.64 8.01
CA ARG A 71 -8.32 10.44 7.76
C ARG A 71 -7.77 10.69 6.36
N ILE A 72 -8.49 11.38 5.48
CA ILE A 72 -8.17 11.74 4.07
C ILE A 72 -7.78 10.55 3.18
N PHE A 73 -6.71 9.82 3.51
CA PHE A 73 -6.18 8.70 2.75
C PHE A 73 -7.20 7.59 2.45
N PRO A 74 -8.18 7.22 3.32
CA PRO A 74 -9.19 6.22 2.94
C PRO A 74 -10.03 6.68 1.75
N GLY A 75 -10.15 7.99 1.56
CA GLY A 75 -10.79 8.60 0.40
C GLY A 75 -10.06 8.33 -0.92
N LEU A 76 -8.76 7.99 -0.91
CA LEU A 76 -8.00 7.66 -2.13
C LEU A 76 -8.50 6.38 -2.80
N VAL A 77 -9.20 5.53 -2.06
CA VAL A 77 -9.87 4.35 -2.62
C VAL A 77 -10.91 4.74 -3.69
N VAL A 78 -11.46 5.95 -3.59
CA VAL A 78 -12.37 6.52 -4.60
C VAL A 78 -11.73 6.58 -5.99
N VAL A 79 -10.40 6.65 -6.11
CA VAL A 79 -9.73 6.62 -7.43
C VAL A 79 -10.08 5.34 -8.20
N GLY A 80 -10.10 4.17 -7.53
CA GLY A 80 -10.53 2.91 -8.17
C GLY A 80 -11.99 2.94 -8.64
N LEU A 81 -12.87 3.55 -7.84
CA LEU A 81 -14.27 3.76 -8.20
C LEU A 81 -14.42 4.74 -9.37
N LEU A 82 -13.73 5.88 -9.35
CA LEU A 82 -13.76 6.88 -10.41
C LEU A 82 -13.27 6.32 -11.74
N VAL A 83 -12.24 5.48 -11.73
CA VAL A 83 -11.78 4.80 -12.94
C VAL A 83 -12.87 3.88 -13.51
N ALA A 84 -13.53 3.09 -12.65
CA ALA A 84 -14.63 2.20 -13.08
C ALA A 84 -15.86 2.97 -13.59
N VAL A 85 -16.24 4.05 -12.90
CA VAL A 85 -17.35 4.93 -13.29
C VAL A 85 -17.03 5.68 -14.57
N GLY A 86 -15.86 6.31 -14.64
CA GLY A 86 -15.39 7.06 -15.80
C GLY A 86 -15.35 6.21 -17.04
N TRP A 87 -14.89 4.96 -16.94
CA TRP A 87 -14.96 4.02 -18.06
C TRP A 87 -16.40 3.69 -18.48
N THR A 88 -17.30 3.49 -17.52
CA THR A 88 -18.71 3.20 -17.80
C THR A 88 -19.37 4.37 -18.54
N VAL A 89 -19.12 5.59 -18.07
CA VAL A 89 -19.63 6.83 -18.67
C VAL A 89 -19.03 7.03 -20.06
N TYR A 90 -17.72 6.83 -20.23
CA TYR A 90 -17.06 6.92 -21.53
C TYR A 90 -17.67 5.98 -22.57
N ARG A 91 -18.00 4.74 -22.18
CA ARG A 91 -18.54 3.74 -23.13
C ARG A 91 -20.04 3.83 -23.39
N LYS A 92 -20.82 4.22 -22.38
CA LYS A 92 -22.30 4.15 -22.42
C LYS A 92 -22.97 5.51 -22.39
N HIS A 93 -22.21 6.59 -22.18
CA HIS A 93 -22.70 7.95 -21.96
C HIS A 93 -23.78 8.07 -20.88
N LYS A 94 -23.84 7.10 -19.95
CA LYS A 94 -24.84 7.02 -18.87
C LYS A 94 -24.20 6.49 -17.60
N MET A 95 -24.59 7.09 -16.48
CA MET A 95 -24.29 6.58 -15.14
C MET A 95 -25.35 5.57 -14.72
N SER A 96 -24.93 4.48 -14.08
CA SER A 96 -25.86 3.53 -13.49
C SER A 96 -26.55 4.12 -12.25
N ARG A 97 -27.74 3.58 -11.93
CA ARG A 97 -28.49 3.99 -10.74
C ARG A 97 -27.67 3.85 -9.45
N GLU A 98 -26.87 2.79 -9.34
CA GLU A 98 -26.00 2.55 -8.18
C GLU A 98 -24.94 3.65 -8.01
N GLN A 99 -24.31 4.08 -9.11
CA GLN A 99 -23.29 5.13 -9.09
C GLN A 99 -23.88 6.48 -8.67
N ILE A 100 -25.05 6.82 -9.22
CA ILE A 100 -25.76 8.04 -8.85
C ILE A 100 -26.17 8.01 -7.37
N GLN A 101 -26.70 6.87 -6.91
CA GLN A 101 -27.07 6.70 -5.50
C GLN A 101 -25.86 6.85 -4.57
N MET A 102 -24.71 6.29 -4.94
CA MET A 102 -23.48 6.44 -4.17
C MET A 102 -23.01 7.90 -4.11
N LEU A 103 -23.07 8.63 -5.22
CA LEU A 103 -22.77 10.06 -5.25
C LEU A 103 -23.71 10.86 -4.35
N ILE A 104 -25.02 10.65 -4.46
CA ILE A 104 -26.02 11.34 -3.63
C ILE A 104 -25.74 11.07 -2.14
N GLY A 105 -25.49 9.82 -1.76
CA GLY A 105 -25.21 9.46 -0.37
C GLY A 105 -23.91 10.05 0.15
N GLY A 106 -22.85 10.05 -0.66
CA GLY A 106 -21.57 10.68 -0.33
C GLY A 106 -21.70 12.20 -0.18
N THR A 107 -22.31 12.88 -1.15
CA THR A 107 -22.51 14.34 -1.13
C THR A 107 -23.38 14.77 0.04
N ALA A 108 -24.49 14.08 0.30
CA ALA A 108 -25.34 14.36 1.45
C ALA A 108 -24.58 14.17 2.78
N SER A 109 -23.80 13.10 2.89
CA SER A 109 -22.97 12.86 4.07
C SER A 109 -21.90 13.94 4.25
N ALA A 110 -21.24 14.38 3.17
CA ALA A 110 -20.25 15.44 3.24
C ALA A 110 -20.89 16.76 3.70
N ALA A 111 -22.02 17.14 3.10
CA ALA A 111 -22.74 18.36 3.45
C ALA A 111 -23.14 18.37 4.95
N VAL A 112 -23.68 17.26 5.45
CA VAL A 112 -24.10 17.14 6.85
C VAL A 112 -22.89 17.13 7.80
N LEU A 113 -21.91 16.25 7.55
CA LEU A 113 -20.77 16.07 8.48
C LEU A 113 -19.87 17.30 8.53
N ILE A 114 -19.61 17.95 7.39
CA ILE A 114 -18.81 19.18 7.36
C ILE A 114 -19.55 20.30 8.07
N ALA A 115 -20.86 20.48 7.83
CA ALA A 115 -21.64 21.51 8.51
C ALA A 115 -21.66 21.30 10.04
N ILE A 116 -21.87 20.06 10.50
CA ILE A 116 -21.82 19.72 11.93
C ILE A 116 -20.42 19.98 12.49
N SER A 117 -19.36 19.57 11.79
CA SER A 117 -17.98 19.79 12.22
C SER A 117 -17.65 21.29 12.32
N MET A 118 -18.12 22.11 11.36
CA MET A 118 -17.95 23.56 11.39
C MET A 118 -18.74 24.21 12.54
N ALA A 119 -19.94 23.72 12.84
CA ALA A 119 -20.76 24.21 13.93
C ALA A 119 -20.12 23.92 15.30
N VAL A 120 -19.46 22.76 15.47
CA VAL A 120 -18.85 22.35 16.73
C VAL A 120 -17.42 22.90 16.91
N SER A 121 -16.58 22.78 15.88
CA SER A 121 -15.14 23.10 15.96
C SER A 121 -14.79 24.49 15.41
N GLY A 122 -15.75 25.19 14.82
CA GLY A 122 -15.56 26.48 14.18
C GLY A 122 -14.95 26.38 12.77
N PRO A 123 -15.25 27.31 11.85
CA PRO A 123 -14.76 27.28 10.46
C PRO A 123 -13.23 27.31 10.31
N LYS A 124 -12.53 27.98 11.24
CA LYS A 124 -11.07 28.13 11.20
C LYS A 124 -10.32 26.81 11.38
N SER A 125 -10.95 25.82 12.01
CA SER A 125 -10.36 24.49 12.26
C SER A 125 -9.87 23.80 10.98
N TYR A 126 -10.57 23.95 9.85
CA TYR A 126 -10.15 23.39 8.57
C TYR A 126 -8.89 24.05 8.01
N LEU A 127 -8.76 25.37 8.17
CA LEU A 127 -7.57 26.11 7.74
C LEU A 127 -6.36 25.75 8.60
N ASP A 128 -6.56 25.62 9.91
CA ASP A 128 -5.51 25.22 10.84
C ASP A 128 -5.09 23.77 10.61
N PHE A 129 -6.05 22.88 10.35
CA PHE A 129 -5.79 21.51 9.93
C PHE A 129 -4.98 21.47 8.63
N TYR A 130 -5.31 22.29 7.63
CA TYR A 130 -4.56 22.37 6.38
C TYR A 130 -3.12 22.82 6.61
N LYS A 131 -2.92 23.93 7.35
CA LYS A 131 -1.59 24.46 7.66
C LYS A 131 -0.74 23.47 8.44
N HIS A 132 -1.27 22.90 9.51
CA HIS A 132 -0.51 21.99 10.37
C HIS A 132 -0.29 20.62 9.72
N THR A 133 -1.32 20.04 9.10
CA THR A 133 -1.27 18.65 8.61
C THR A 133 -0.64 18.55 7.24
N LEU A 134 -0.96 19.43 6.29
CA LEU A 134 -0.43 19.30 4.93
C LEU A 134 0.97 19.91 4.79
N GLN A 135 1.30 20.99 5.52
CA GLN A 135 2.63 21.60 5.39
C GLN A 135 3.70 20.94 6.28
N VAL A 136 3.36 20.55 7.52
CA VAL A 136 4.36 20.06 8.49
C VAL A 136 4.49 18.53 8.46
N HIS A 137 3.38 17.79 8.42
CA HIS A 137 3.45 16.32 8.42
C HIS A 137 3.99 15.75 7.10
N ASP A 138 3.75 16.40 5.96
CA ASP A 138 4.27 15.94 4.66
C ASP A 138 5.79 16.10 4.54
N GLN A 139 6.40 16.98 5.33
CA GLN A 139 7.84 17.26 5.27
C GLN A 139 8.68 16.56 6.35
N THR A 140 8.02 15.86 7.29
CA THR A 140 8.68 15.23 8.43
C THR A 140 8.61 13.70 8.31
N PRO A 141 9.66 13.05 7.75
CA PRO A 141 9.74 11.59 7.74
C PRO A 141 9.69 11.02 9.16
N LEU A 142 8.81 10.05 9.38
CA LEU A 142 8.79 9.23 10.58
C LEU A 142 9.33 7.83 10.27
N THR A 143 9.95 7.20 11.28
CA THR A 143 10.62 5.91 11.13
C THR A 143 9.67 4.78 10.80
N ASN A 144 8.39 4.94 11.12
CA ASN A 144 7.31 4.01 10.79
C ASN A 144 6.44 4.44 9.60
N HIS A 145 6.91 5.41 8.80
CA HIS A 145 6.25 5.72 7.53
C HIS A 145 6.42 4.58 6.53
N THR A 146 5.38 4.41 5.73
CA THR A 146 5.17 3.42 4.67
C THR A 146 4.57 4.14 3.45
N GLY A 147 4.56 3.48 2.30
CA GLY A 147 4.04 4.04 1.05
C GLY A 147 5.11 4.33 0.00
N LEU A 148 4.67 4.71 -1.21
CA LEU A 148 5.55 4.87 -2.37
C LEU A 148 6.66 5.89 -2.13
N ARG A 149 6.34 7.02 -1.46
CA ARG A 149 7.33 8.03 -1.10
C ARG A 149 8.46 7.47 -0.24
N VAL A 150 8.14 6.53 0.66
CA VAL A 150 9.14 5.86 1.48
C VAL A 150 10.06 4.99 0.63
N LEU A 151 9.52 4.21 -0.30
CA LEU A 151 10.32 3.40 -1.24
C LEU A 151 11.28 4.27 -2.07
N ILE A 152 10.80 5.38 -2.62
CA ILE A 152 11.61 6.30 -3.44
C ILE A 152 12.68 7.01 -2.62
N ALA A 153 12.34 7.39 -1.38
CA ALA A 153 13.25 8.05 -0.47
C ALA A 153 14.31 7.10 0.15
N HIS A 154 14.22 5.80 -0.10
CA HIS A 154 15.11 4.78 0.49
C HIS A 154 16.10 4.23 -0.56
N ASP A 155 17.30 3.84 -0.11
CA ASP A 155 18.36 3.30 -1.00
C ASP A 155 18.17 1.79 -1.15
N MET A 156 17.16 1.37 -1.90
CA MET A 156 16.79 -0.05 -2.01
C MET A 156 17.96 -0.96 -2.41
N PRO A 157 18.80 -0.63 -3.42
CA PRO A 157 19.89 -1.53 -3.83
C PRO A 157 20.95 -1.70 -2.74
N ARG A 158 21.43 -0.61 -2.15
CA ARG A 158 22.43 -0.68 -1.08
C ARG A 158 21.87 -1.35 0.18
N GLN A 159 20.59 -1.13 0.47
CA GLN A 159 19.91 -1.78 1.58
C GLN A 159 19.81 -3.29 1.41
N ALA A 160 19.37 -3.78 0.24
CA ALA A 160 19.24 -5.21 -0.01
C ALA A 160 20.58 -5.92 0.20
N ILE A 161 21.67 -5.32 -0.30
CA ILE A 161 23.04 -5.81 -0.08
C ILE A 161 23.39 -5.80 1.42
N ALA A 162 23.13 -4.70 2.13
CA ALA A 162 23.47 -4.59 3.54
C ALA A 162 22.63 -5.50 4.45
N GLN A 163 21.35 -5.74 4.14
CA GLN A 163 20.48 -6.65 4.89
C GLN A 163 20.88 -8.11 4.70
N VAL A 164 21.25 -8.49 3.47
CA VAL A 164 21.84 -9.80 3.20
C VAL A 164 23.14 -9.94 3.97
N GLY A 165 24.01 -8.94 3.94
CA GLY A 165 25.23 -8.91 4.74
C GLY A 165 25.00 -9.05 6.24
N ASP A 166 24.09 -8.26 6.82
CA ASP A 166 23.72 -8.31 8.24
C ASP A 166 23.17 -9.71 8.63
N THR A 167 22.31 -10.30 7.79
CA THR A 167 21.69 -11.63 8.03
C THR A 167 22.72 -12.75 7.90
N VAL A 168 23.56 -12.70 6.87
CA VAL A 168 24.62 -13.69 6.64
C VAL A 168 25.64 -13.61 7.77
N ALA A 169 26.03 -12.41 8.22
CA ALA A 169 26.92 -12.24 9.35
C ALA A 169 26.35 -12.87 10.63
N ALA A 170 25.09 -12.58 10.98
CA ALA A 170 24.43 -13.16 12.15
C ALA A 170 24.28 -14.69 12.07
N ALA A 171 23.92 -15.23 10.90
CA ALA A 171 23.84 -16.68 10.69
C ALA A 171 25.21 -17.35 10.79
N THR A 172 26.24 -16.71 10.23
CA THR A 172 27.63 -17.19 10.25
C THR A 172 28.18 -17.18 11.68
N GLU A 173 27.92 -16.12 12.45
CA GLU A 173 28.29 -16.04 13.86
C GLU A 173 27.59 -17.14 14.68
N SER A 174 26.30 -17.39 14.45
CA SER A 174 25.57 -18.48 15.10
C SER A 174 26.14 -19.86 14.76
N LEU A 175 26.51 -20.09 13.49
CA LEU A 175 27.14 -21.34 13.04
C LEU A 175 28.53 -21.53 13.64
N HIS A 176 29.30 -20.45 13.79
CA HIS A 176 30.61 -20.47 14.42
C HIS A 176 30.49 -20.77 15.93
N GLN A 177 29.57 -20.10 16.64
CA GLN A 177 29.29 -20.36 18.06
C GLN A 177 28.84 -21.81 18.31
N ARG A 178 28.18 -22.44 17.34
CA ARG A 178 27.78 -23.86 17.40
C ARG A 178 28.91 -24.83 17.04
N GLY A 179 30.06 -24.35 16.57
CA GLY A 179 31.22 -25.15 16.16
C GLY A 179 31.12 -25.76 14.76
N TRP A 180 30.20 -25.30 13.90
CA TRP A 180 29.95 -25.90 12.58
C TRP A 180 30.88 -25.37 11.50
N ILE A 181 31.48 -24.20 11.72
CA ILE A 181 32.42 -23.55 10.79
C ILE A 181 33.62 -22.98 11.55
N SER A 182 34.80 -23.01 10.91
CA SER A 182 36.00 -22.38 11.44
C SER A 182 35.89 -20.85 11.43
N GLU A 183 36.64 -20.19 12.31
CA GLU A 183 36.67 -18.74 12.44
C GLU A 183 37.11 -18.05 11.13
N ASP A 184 38.08 -18.63 10.42
CA ASP A 184 38.55 -18.10 9.13
C ASP A 184 37.47 -18.17 8.05
N ARG A 185 36.69 -19.26 8.03
CA ARG A 185 35.57 -19.41 7.10
C ARG A 185 34.44 -18.44 7.43
N ALA A 186 34.20 -18.20 8.72
CA ALA A 186 33.25 -17.20 9.17
C ALA A 186 33.65 -15.78 8.74
N LYS A 187 34.92 -15.41 8.95
CA LYS A 187 35.49 -14.12 8.52
C LYS A 187 35.46 -13.94 7.00
N SER A 188 35.77 -14.99 6.24
CA SER A 188 35.72 -14.96 4.77
C SER A 188 34.30 -14.70 4.27
N ILE A 189 33.30 -15.43 4.79
CA ILE A 189 31.89 -15.27 4.40
C ILE A 189 31.42 -13.85 4.76
N ALA A 190 31.69 -13.38 5.98
CA ALA A 190 31.32 -12.03 6.40
C ALA A 190 31.93 -10.95 5.48
N LYS A 191 33.19 -11.11 5.08
CA LYS A 191 33.88 -10.19 4.15
C LYS A 191 33.26 -10.19 2.75
N THR A 192 32.86 -11.35 2.22
CA THR A 192 32.23 -11.46 0.90
C THR A 192 30.92 -10.68 0.79
N PHE A 193 30.15 -10.58 1.88
CA PHE A 193 28.88 -9.85 1.91
C PHE A 193 28.97 -8.47 2.56
N HIS A 194 30.16 -8.04 2.99
CA HIS A 194 30.38 -6.70 3.53
C HIS A 194 30.48 -5.69 2.39
N ASN A 195 29.71 -4.61 2.49
CA ASN A 195 29.78 -3.48 1.57
C ASN A 195 29.91 -2.20 2.40
N GLU A 196 31.10 -1.59 2.37
CA GLU A 196 31.46 -0.42 3.18
C GLU A 196 30.54 0.77 2.90
N ASP A 197 30.24 1.03 1.62
CA ASP A 197 29.34 2.12 1.21
C ASP A 197 27.92 1.91 1.77
N ALA A 198 27.44 0.67 1.77
CA ALA A 198 26.13 0.30 2.30
C ALA A 198 26.09 0.23 3.84
N ALA A 199 27.25 0.06 4.48
CA ALA A 199 27.46 0.04 5.93
C ALA A 199 27.91 1.41 6.49
N SER A 200 27.70 2.50 5.75
CA SER A 200 28.11 3.84 6.14
C SER A 200 26.93 4.83 6.16
N LYS A 201 27.21 6.07 6.59
CA LYS A 201 26.26 7.21 6.49
C LYS A 201 25.78 7.43 5.05
N ALA A 202 26.56 7.07 4.03
CA ALA A 202 26.20 7.25 2.62
C ALA A 202 24.95 6.44 2.22
N SER A 203 24.68 5.33 2.92
CA SER A 203 23.45 4.53 2.73
C SER A 203 22.18 5.34 3.04
N GLY A 204 22.25 6.30 3.95
CA GLY A 204 21.09 7.02 4.48
C GLY A 204 20.19 6.15 5.38
N ARG A 205 20.68 5.00 5.87
CA ARG A 205 19.94 4.16 6.82
C ARG A 205 19.98 4.75 8.21
N MET A 206 18.86 4.63 8.93
CA MET A 206 18.70 5.10 10.30
C MET A 206 19.79 4.57 11.24
N LYS A 207 20.25 3.32 11.01
CA LYS A 207 21.36 2.68 11.72
C LYS A 207 22.62 3.53 11.78
N PHE A 208 22.98 4.20 10.69
CA PHE A 208 24.27 4.89 10.54
C PHE A 208 24.17 6.41 10.65
N THR A 209 22.99 6.98 10.42
CA THR A 209 22.77 8.44 10.42
C THR A 209 22.22 8.98 11.73
N ARG A 210 21.88 8.12 12.70
CA ARG A 210 21.43 8.55 14.03
C ARG A 210 22.57 9.27 14.77
N ASN A 211 22.31 10.49 15.24
CA ASN A 211 23.26 11.26 16.04
C ASN A 211 22.62 11.80 17.31
N ASN A 212 22.94 11.19 18.46
CA ASN A 212 22.36 11.60 19.75
C ASN A 212 22.87 12.97 20.27
N THR A 213 23.85 13.60 19.61
CA THR A 213 24.31 14.95 19.99
C THR A 213 23.43 16.06 19.41
N LEU A 214 22.57 15.75 18.44
CA LEU A 214 21.63 16.71 17.86
C LEU A 214 20.34 16.78 18.70
N LYS A 215 19.67 17.95 18.63
CA LYS A 215 18.34 18.14 19.24
C LYS A 215 17.31 17.14 18.68
N ASP A 216 17.38 16.86 17.39
CA ASP A 216 16.68 15.76 16.74
C ASP A 216 17.69 14.70 16.28
N PRO A 217 17.77 13.54 16.97
CA PRO A 217 18.74 12.51 16.63
C PRO A 217 18.62 11.93 15.22
N PHE A 218 17.51 12.19 14.53
CA PHE A 218 17.23 11.71 13.18
C PHE A 218 17.23 12.82 12.13
N GLU A 219 17.70 14.02 12.45
CA GLU A 219 17.71 15.16 11.52
C GLU A 219 18.43 14.85 10.20
N VAL A 220 19.65 14.32 10.27
CA VAL A 220 20.45 13.94 9.09
C VAL A 220 19.71 12.88 8.26
N TRP A 221 19.11 11.89 8.93
CA TRP A 221 18.31 10.86 8.27
C TRP A 221 17.11 11.47 7.51
N LYS A 222 16.38 12.40 8.14
CA LYS A 222 15.22 13.08 7.52
C LYS A 222 15.64 13.89 6.31
N GLN A 223 16.74 14.64 6.40
CA GLN A 223 17.28 15.44 5.30
C GLN A 223 17.64 14.55 4.11
N MET A 224 18.43 13.49 4.32
CA MET A 224 18.82 12.55 3.26
C MET A 224 17.61 11.93 2.54
N ARG A 225 16.56 11.57 3.28
CA ARG A 225 15.32 11.03 2.69
C ARG A 225 14.60 12.06 1.82
N ASN A 226 14.48 13.30 2.30
CA ASN A 226 13.83 14.37 1.57
C ASN A 226 14.60 14.72 0.28
N ASP A 227 15.93 14.76 0.34
CA ASP A 227 16.76 15.06 -0.83
C ASP A 227 16.72 13.92 -1.87
N ARG A 228 16.74 12.67 -1.41
CA ARG A 228 16.57 11.51 -2.30
C ARG A 228 15.19 11.50 -2.96
N TYR A 229 14.14 11.81 -2.21
CA TYR A 229 12.79 11.93 -2.78
C TYR A 229 12.72 13.05 -3.83
N LYS A 230 13.28 14.23 -3.56
CA LYS A 230 13.34 15.33 -4.53
C LYS A 230 14.03 14.89 -5.83
N LYS A 231 15.13 14.13 -5.72
CA LYS A 231 15.88 13.60 -6.87
C LYS A 231 15.07 12.59 -7.69
N TYR A 232 14.36 11.67 -7.05
CA TYR A 232 13.69 10.54 -7.72
C TYR A 232 12.16 10.64 -7.80
N ARG A 233 11.55 11.78 -7.46
CA ARG A 233 10.10 11.99 -7.50
C ARG A 233 9.46 11.63 -8.84
N TRP A 234 10.19 11.83 -9.94
CA TRP A 234 9.74 11.48 -11.29
C TRP A 234 9.52 9.98 -11.46
N VAL A 235 10.33 9.12 -10.84
CA VAL A 235 10.11 7.67 -10.82
C VAL A 235 8.77 7.34 -10.14
N GLY A 236 8.45 8.05 -9.07
CA GLY A 236 7.15 7.93 -8.40
C GLY A 236 5.99 8.31 -9.30
N TYR A 237 6.08 9.45 -9.99
CA TYR A 237 5.05 9.89 -10.92
C TYR A 237 4.89 8.93 -12.10
N SER A 238 5.98 8.37 -12.64
CA SER A 238 5.92 7.34 -13.66
C SER A 238 5.22 6.08 -13.15
N LEU A 239 5.53 5.61 -11.94
CA LEU A 239 4.85 4.45 -11.33
C LEU A 239 3.35 4.71 -11.10
N ILE A 240 2.99 5.91 -10.64
CA ILE A 240 1.59 6.33 -10.49
C ILE A 240 0.86 6.32 -11.84
N ALA A 241 1.47 6.88 -12.89
CA ALA A 241 0.89 6.92 -14.23
C ALA A 241 0.73 5.51 -14.84
N LEU A 242 1.75 4.65 -14.71
CA LEU A 242 1.68 3.26 -15.15
C LEU A 242 0.60 2.48 -14.39
N THR A 243 0.47 2.72 -13.08
CA THR A 243 -0.61 2.11 -12.29
C THR A 243 -1.98 2.62 -12.70
N LEU A 244 -2.10 3.89 -13.09
CA LEU A 244 -3.36 4.44 -13.59
C LEU A 244 -3.75 3.74 -14.89
N ALA A 245 -2.81 3.57 -15.82
CA ALA A 245 -3.05 2.84 -17.06
C ALA A 245 -3.45 1.38 -16.79
N LEU A 246 -2.74 0.68 -15.90
CA LEU A 246 -3.09 -0.69 -15.48
C LEU A 246 -4.47 -0.74 -14.81
N SER A 247 -4.77 0.24 -13.96
CA SER A 247 -6.06 0.36 -13.28
C SER A 247 -7.18 0.53 -14.29
N ILE A 248 -7.05 1.42 -15.27
CA ILE A 248 -8.02 1.57 -16.36
C ILE A 248 -8.18 0.24 -17.12
N TYR A 249 -7.09 -0.42 -17.46
CA TYR A 249 -7.09 -1.69 -18.19
C TYR A 249 -7.83 -2.83 -17.45
N VAL A 250 -7.70 -2.90 -16.12
CA VAL A 250 -8.38 -3.90 -15.27
C VAL A 250 -9.83 -3.49 -14.98
N HIS A 251 -10.04 -2.25 -14.50
CA HIS A 251 -11.33 -1.77 -14.03
C HIS A 251 -12.37 -1.64 -15.16
N ARG A 252 -11.95 -1.41 -16.40
CA ARG A 252 -12.84 -1.36 -17.57
C ARG A 252 -13.70 -2.62 -17.77
N ARG A 253 -13.31 -3.73 -17.13
CA ARG A 253 -13.99 -5.03 -17.21
C ARG A 253 -14.79 -5.37 -15.95
N LEU A 254 -14.57 -4.63 -14.86
CA LEU A 254 -15.25 -4.85 -13.60
C LEU A 254 -16.67 -4.31 -13.68
N LYS A 255 -17.66 -5.20 -13.51
CA LYS A 255 -19.08 -4.81 -13.40
C LYS A 255 -19.47 -4.44 -11.98
N SER A 256 -18.60 -4.69 -11.00
CA SER A 256 -18.94 -4.61 -9.59
C SER A 256 -18.17 -3.51 -8.87
N LEU A 257 -18.90 -2.55 -8.30
CA LEU A 257 -18.33 -1.39 -7.62
C LEU A 257 -17.55 -1.79 -6.36
N TRP A 258 -17.99 -2.81 -5.61
CA TRP A 258 -17.27 -3.23 -4.40
C TRP A 258 -15.90 -3.84 -4.73
N VAL A 259 -15.77 -4.52 -5.88
CA VAL A 259 -14.48 -5.03 -6.36
C VAL A 259 -13.56 -3.88 -6.74
N ALA A 260 -14.08 -2.89 -7.48
CA ALA A 260 -13.34 -1.69 -7.83
C ALA A 260 -12.87 -0.92 -6.58
N GLN A 261 -13.72 -0.83 -5.55
CA GLN A 261 -13.35 -0.23 -4.27
C GLN A 261 -12.24 -1.03 -3.56
N CYS A 262 -12.34 -2.36 -3.48
CA CYS A 262 -11.28 -3.19 -2.90
C CYS A 262 -9.93 -3.04 -3.64
N LEU A 263 -9.95 -2.92 -4.97
CA LEU A 263 -8.73 -2.69 -5.75
C LEU A 263 -8.19 -1.27 -5.63
N GLY A 264 -9.06 -0.31 -5.32
CA GLY A 264 -8.69 1.08 -5.06
C GLY A 264 -7.69 1.24 -3.90
N GLN A 265 -7.52 0.23 -3.05
CA GLN A 265 -6.56 0.28 -1.94
C GLN A 265 -5.10 0.52 -2.36
N ILE A 266 -4.72 0.16 -3.59
CA ILE A 266 -3.37 0.43 -4.10
C ILE A 266 -3.07 1.93 -4.12
N TRP A 267 -4.08 2.77 -4.35
CA TRP A 267 -3.94 4.23 -4.39
C TRP A 267 -3.60 4.82 -3.03
N MET A 268 -3.98 4.15 -1.93
CA MET A 268 -3.57 4.57 -0.59
C MET A 268 -2.05 4.41 -0.41
N ILE A 269 -1.43 3.36 -0.95
CA ILE A 269 0.03 3.17 -0.90
C ILE A 269 0.74 4.16 -1.82
N LEU A 270 0.18 4.42 -3.00
CA LEU A 270 0.83 5.23 -4.02
C LEU A 270 0.75 6.74 -3.77
N LEU A 271 -0.38 7.21 -3.25
CA LEU A 271 -0.66 8.65 -3.14
C LEU A 271 -0.58 9.18 -1.71
N ALA A 272 -0.58 8.33 -0.69
CA ALA A 272 -0.40 8.76 0.70
C ALA A 272 0.90 8.23 1.31
N GLN A 273 1.53 9.10 2.11
CA GLN A 273 2.56 8.68 3.05
C GLN A 273 1.88 8.32 4.37
N LEU A 274 1.90 7.03 4.72
CA LEU A 274 1.12 6.48 5.83
C LEU A 274 2.04 6.04 6.95
N THR A 275 1.65 6.19 8.21
CA THR A 275 2.23 5.39 9.30
C THR A 275 1.77 3.94 9.19
N CYS A 276 2.63 3.00 9.58
CA CYS A 276 2.46 1.57 9.35
C CYS A 276 1.11 0.96 9.76
N TYR A 277 0.54 1.37 10.90
CA TYR A 277 -0.72 0.82 11.39
C TYR A 277 -1.92 1.08 10.46
N TYR A 278 -1.80 2.03 9.53
CA TYR A 278 -2.80 2.24 8.50
C TYR A 278 -2.88 1.10 7.48
N TYR A 279 -1.83 0.30 7.32
CA TYR A 279 -1.84 -0.86 6.41
C TYR A 279 -2.88 -1.92 6.79
N SER A 280 -3.52 -1.78 7.95
CA SER A 280 -4.74 -2.52 8.31
C SER A 280 -5.86 -2.40 7.27
N PHE A 281 -5.82 -1.38 6.40
CA PHE A 281 -6.69 -1.32 5.23
C PHE A 281 -6.56 -2.53 4.29
N MET A 282 -5.42 -3.25 4.32
CA MET A 282 -5.18 -4.45 3.50
C MET A 282 -6.17 -5.57 3.80
N ILE A 283 -6.95 -5.48 4.88
CA ILE A 283 -8.13 -6.29 5.11
C ILE A 283 -9.13 -6.29 3.92
N LEU A 284 -9.09 -5.26 3.06
CA LEU A 284 -9.87 -5.19 1.81
C LEU A 284 -9.49 -6.28 0.79
N LEU A 285 -8.38 -6.99 0.98
CA LEU A 285 -8.05 -8.21 0.23
C LEU A 285 -9.02 -9.36 0.52
N ALA A 286 -9.55 -9.46 1.74
CA ALA A 286 -10.40 -10.58 2.13
C ALA A 286 -11.70 -10.66 1.30
N PRO A 287 -12.45 -9.56 1.06
CA PRO A 287 -13.59 -9.57 0.13
C PRO A 287 -13.26 -10.07 -1.29
N LEU A 288 -12.04 -9.84 -1.79
CA LEU A 288 -11.62 -10.26 -3.14
C LEU A 288 -11.56 -11.78 -3.28
N THR A 289 -11.38 -12.52 -2.17
CA THR A 289 -11.45 -14.00 -2.17
C THR A 289 -12.81 -14.53 -2.62
N LYS A 290 -13.86 -13.71 -2.51
CA LYS A 290 -15.19 -14.05 -3.04
C LYS A 290 -15.22 -14.09 -4.56
N VAL A 291 -14.38 -13.30 -5.23
CA VAL A 291 -14.21 -13.31 -6.69
C VAL A 291 -13.25 -14.43 -7.10
N ARG A 292 -12.11 -14.55 -6.41
CA ARG A 292 -11.05 -15.50 -6.70
C ARG A 292 -10.61 -16.22 -5.43
N ARG A 293 -11.07 -17.45 -5.26
CA ARG A 293 -10.80 -18.27 -4.06
C ARG A 293 -9.32 -18.64 -3.89
N ASP A 294 -8.60 -18.71 -5.01
CA ASP A 294 -7.17 -19.00 -5.03
C ASP A 294 -6.32 -17.87 -4.44
N LEU A 295 -6.90 -16.71 -4.11
CA LEU A 295 -6.22 -15.64 -3.38
C LEU A 295 -6.07 -15.92 -1.88
N GLU A 296 -6.79 -16.89 -1.30
CA GLU A 296 -6.73 -17.17 0.13
C GLU A 296 -5.33 -17.59 0.61
N ALA A 297 -4.72 -18.56 -0.07
CA ALA A 297 -3.37 -19.02 0.26
C ALA A 297 -2.31 -17.92 0.08
N PRO A 298 -2.27 -17.15 -1.03
CA PRO A 298 -1.40 -15.98 -1.15
C PRO A 298 -1.61 -14.92 -0.05
N ILE A 299 -2.85 -14.65 0.37
CA ILE A 299 -3.12 -13.67 1.45
C ILE A 299 -2.50 -14.16 2.78
N PHE A 300 -2.62 -15.44 3.10
CA PHE A 300 -1.97 -16.01 4.28
C PHE A 300 -0.45 -16.06 4.15
N GLY A 301 0.06 -16.36 2.95
CA GLY A 301 1.48 -16.26 2.63
C GLY A 301 2.03 -14.85 2.82
N LEU A 302 1.26 -13.82 2.41
CA LEU A 302 1.58 -12.42 2.69
C LEU A 302 1.64 -12.16 4.19
N ALA A 303 0.62 -12.58 4.96
CA ALA A 303 0.63 -12.41 6.42
C ALA A 303 1.89 -13.04 7.04
N LEU A 304 2.21 -14.29 6.70
CA LEU A 304 3.42 -14.97 7.16
C LEU A 304 4.71 -14.22 6.76
N LEU A 305 4.82 -13.80 5.50
CA LEU A 305 5.98 -13.06 5.00
C LEU A 305 6.17 -11.73 5.75
N THR A 306 5.08 -11.01 6.06
CA THR A 306 5.18 -9.78 6.87
C THR A 306 5.71 -10.06 8.28
N GLN A 307 5.35 -11.18 8.90
CA GLN A 307 5.92 -11.57 10.20
C GLN A 307 7.42 -11.83 10.09
N PHE A 308 7.83 -12.58 9.05
CA PHE A 308 9.24 -12.89 8.83
C PHE A 308 10.06 -11.62 8.64
N ILE A 309 9.63 -10.70 7.77
CA ILE A 309 10.31 -9.41 7.54
C ILE A 309 10.39 -8.58 8.81
N PHE A 310 9.29 -8.54 9.58
CA PHE A 310 9.25 -7.78 10.82
C PHE A 310 10.24 -8.32 11.86
N ARG A 311 10.42 -9.64 11.91
CA ARG A 311 11.36 -10.31 12.82
C ARG A 311 12.80 -10.26 12.35
N SER A 312 13.06 -10.28 11.04
CA SER A 312 14.42 -10.31 10.49
C SER A 312 15.14 -8.97 10.58
N THR A 313 14.40 -7.86 10.65
CA THR A 313 14.98 -6.52 10.52
C THR A 313 14.82 -5.76 11.83
N PHE A 314 15.91 -5.17 12.35
CA PHE A 314 15.87 -4.46 13.64
C PHE A 314 15.40 -3.00 13.50
N TYR A 315 15.88 -2.28 12.49
CA TYR A 315 15.60 -0.86 12.28
C TYR A 315 14.25 -0.63 11.60
N ASN A 316 13.48 0.35 12.09
CA ASN A 316 12.12 0.62 11.60
C ASN A 316 12.09 1.09 10.15
N ASP A 317 13.02 1.95 9.73
CA ASP A 317 13.06 2.45 8.36
C ASP A 317 13.24 1.31 7.35
N ASP A 318 14.10 0.35 7.70
CA ASP A 318 14.31 -0.85 6.90
C ASP A 318 13.07 -1.76 6.87
N LYS A 319 12.50 -2.05 8.05
CA LYS A 319 11.29 -2.86 8.21
C LYS A 319 10.15 -2.36 7.35
N TYR A 320 9.77 -1.10 7.53
CA TYR A 320 8.57 -0.55 6.92
C TYR A 320 8.74 -0.26 5.42
N THR A 321 9.99 -0.08 4.96
CA THR A 321 10.29 -0.03 3.53
C THR A 321 10.10 -1.41 2.88
N ALA A 322 10.64 -2.48 3.47
CA ALA A 322 10.46 -3.85 2.98
C ALA A 322 8.98 -4.29 3.01
N LEU A 323 8.27 -3.99 4.09
CA LEU A 323 6.84 -4.26 4.22
C LEU A 323 6.01 -3.50 3.17
N THR A 324 6.34 -2.23 2.90
CA THR A 324 5.71 -1.45 1.82
C THR A 324 5.92 -2.12 0.46
N LEU A 325 7.15 -2.54 0.16
CA LEU A 325 7.48 -3.19 -1.11
C LEU A 325 6.66 -4.47 -1.29
N VAL A 326 6.65 -5.36 -0.29
CA VAL A 326 5.94 -6.63 -0.36
C VAL A 326 4.43 -6.42 -0.49
N SER A 327 3.85 -5.49 0.28
CA SER A 327 2.43 -5.13 0.15
C SER A 327 2.11 -4.61 -1.25
N LEU A 328 2.95 -3.74 -1.81
CA LEU A 328 2.73 -3.18 -3.14
C LEU A 328 2.87 -4.23 -4.25
N VAL A 329 3.89 -5.09 -4.18
CA VAL A 329 4.07 -6.24 -5.10
C VAL A 329 2.86 -7.17 -5.03
N PHE A 330 2.37 -7.47 -3.82
CA PHE A 330 1.19 -8.31 -3.65
C PHE A 330 -0.05 -7.67 -4.28
N LEU A 331 -0.29 -6.38 -4.06
CA LEU A 331 -1.41 -5.67 -4.67
C LEU A 331 -1.33 -5.65 -6.21
N TYR A 332 -0.15 -5.44 -6.79
CA TYR A 332 0.03 -5.61 -8.24
C TYR A 332 -0.27 -7.05 -8.67
N GLY A 333 0.21 -8.04 -7.92
CA GLY A 333 -0.12 -9.45 -8.16
C GLY A 333 -1.62 -9.71 -8.19
N VAL A 334 -2.39 -9.10 -7.30
CA VAL A 334 -3.87 -9.16 -7.29
C VAL A 334 -4.47 -8.49 -8.52
N PHE A 335 -3.95 -7.32 -8.95
CA PHE A 335 -4.39 -6.67 -10.19
C PHE A 335 -4.18 -7.59 -11.40
N PHE A 336 -3.00 -8.19 -11.53
CA PHE A 336 -2.68 -9.11 -12.62
C PHE A 336 -3.47 -10.41 -12.53
N ALA A 337 -3.73 -10.93 -11.33
CA ALA A 337 -4.58 -12.09 -11.13
C ALA A 337 -6.02 -11.81 -11.59
N LEU A 338 -6.52 -10.59 -11.56
CA LEU A 338 -7.86 -10.30 -12.08
C LEU A 338 -7.90 -10.10 -13.60
N ILE A 339 -6.77 -10.21 -14.30
CA ILE A 339 -6.71 -10.25 -15.77
C ILE A 339 -7.03 -11.68 -16.25
N PRO A 340 -7.97 -11.86 -17.20
CA PRO A 340 -8.25 -13.16 -17.81
C PRO A 340 -7.01 -13.76 -18.50
N LYS A 341 -6.79 -15.07 -18.33
CA LYS A 341 -5.63 -15.79 -18.91
C LYS A 341 -5.49 -15.60 -20.42
N LYS A 342 -6.61 -15.60 -21.16
CA LYS A 342 -6.62 -15.40 -22.63
C LYS A 342 -5.96 -14.09 -23.08
N ASP A 343 -6.06 -13.02 -22.30
CA ASP A 343 -5.40 -11.76 -22.66
C ASP A 343 -3.90 -11.80 -22.40
N ILE A 344 -3.47 -12.51 -21.37
CA ILE A 344 -2.04 -12.72 -21.10
C ILE A 344 -1.44 -13.53 -22.24
N GLU A 345 -2.12 -14.60 -22.66
CA GLU A 345 -1.74 -15.41 -23.82
C GLU A 345 -1.67 -14.56 -25.10
N ASN A 346 -2.67 -13.72 -25.37
CA ASN A 346 -2.67 -12.83 -26.54
C ASN A 346 -1.56 -11.76 -26.48
N LEU A 347 -1.24 -11.24 -25.29
CA LEU A 347 -0.15 -10.27 -25.11
C LEU A 347 1.22 -10.92 -25.30
N LEU A 348 1.40 -12.15 -24.83
CA LEU A 348 2.63 -12.91 -25.03
C LEU A 348 2.78 -13.33 -26.49
N ALA A 349 1.69 -13.75 -27.15
CA ALA A 349 1.67 -14.07 -28.58
C ALA A 349 2.05 -12.87 -29.44
N ARG A 350 1.47 -11.69 -29.18
CA ARG A 350 1.82 -10.44 -29.89
C ARG A 350 3.28 -10.01 -29.74
N LYS A 351 3.94 -10.43 -28.65
CA LYS A 351 5.36 -10.14 -28.42
C LYS A 351 6.27 -11.18 -29.07
N ALA A 352 5.75 -12.37 -29.37
CA ALA A 352 6.47 -13.47 -30.03
C ALA A 352 6.50 -13.32 -31.55
N ASP A 353 5.58 -12.54 -32.14
CA ASP A 353 5.65 -12.20 -33.57
C ASP A 353 6.75 -11.14 -33.79
N PRO A 354 7.84 -11.47 -34.52
CA PRO A 354 8.84 -10.47 -34.90
C PRO A 354 8.20 -9.41 -35.82
N PRO A 355 8.69 -8.16 -35.82
CA PRO A 355 8.21 -7.15 -36.77
C PRO A 355 8.39 -7.70 -38.18
N ALA A 356 7.30 -7.71 -38.96
CA ALA A 356 7.32 -8.16 -40.34
C ALA A 356 8.46 -7.45 -41.08
N THR A 357 9.45 -8.22 -41.54
CA THR A 357 10.45 -7.73 -42.49
C THR A 357 9.71 -7.15 -43.69
N PRO A 358 10.01 -5.91 -44.12
CA PRO A 358 9.40 -5.35 -45.31
C PRO A 358 9.69 -6.29 -46.47
N SER A 359 8.64 -6.71 -47.18
CA SER A 359 8.78 -7.49 -48.40
C SER A 359 9.59 -6.68 -49.40
N ALA A 360 10.65 -7.28 -49.96
CA ALA A 360 11.55 -6.67 -50.93
C ALA A 360 10.91 -6.37 -52.32
N SER A 361 9.59 -6.13 -52.38
CA SER A 361 8.87 -5.80 -53.61
C SER A 361 8.41 -4.33 -53.70
N GLU A 362 8.78 -3.47 -52.76
CA GLU A 362 8.51 -2.01 -52.80
C GLU A 362 9.77 -1.16 -53.07
N ALA A 363 10.89 -1.79 -53.46
CA ALA A 363 12.15 -1.11 -53.80
C ALA A 363 12.59 -1.38 -55.26
N ALA A 364 11.63 -1.44 -56.19
CA ALA A 364 11.90 -1.48 -57.62
C ALA A 364 11.15 -0.34 -58.32
#